data_AF-A0A7W0QK27-F1
#
_entry.id   AF-A0A7W0QK27-F1
#
_cell.length_a   1.000
_cell.length_b   1.000
_cell.length_c   1.000
_cell.angle_alpha   90.00
_cell.angle_beta   90.00
_cell.angle_gamma   90.00
#
_symmetry.space_group_name_H-M   'P 1'
#
loop_
_entity.id
_entity.type
_entity.pdbx_description
1 polymer ?
#
loop_
_entity_poly.entity_id
_entity_poly.type
_entity_poly.pdbx_seq_one_letter_code
_entity_poly.pdbx_strand_id
1 'polypeptide(L)' 'MSTYDDTGIAHPMVFSADAFGDLASARGDKSVWRMLRQRHDVVHVAQPGPTPPDVDTWDDYAALCAAHGFTPDLTP' A
#
# COMPACT_ATOMS: atom_id res chain seq x y z
N MET A 1 -3.37 -0.28 -10.63
CA MET A 1 -2.43 -0.38 -9.51
C MET A 1 -1.48 0.79 -9.58
N SER A 2 -1.30 1.51 -8.48
CA SER A 2 -0.46 2.70 -8.46
C SER A 2 1.02 2.35 -8.62
N THR A 3 1.75 3.19 -9.34
CA THR A 3 3.22 3.16 -9.46
C THR A 3 3.81 4.51 -9.09
N TYR A 4 4.79 4.51 -8.21
CA TYR A 4 5.53 5.65 -7.71
C TYR A 4 6.99 5.58 -8.15
N ASP A 5 7.65 6.73 -8.20
CA ASP A 5 9.01 6.85 -8.75
C ASP A 5 10.09 6.20 -7.87
N ASP A 6 9.85 6.08 -6.57
CA ASP A 6 10.82 5.68 -5.55
C ASP A 6 10.82 4.17 -5.26
N THR A 7 9.65 3.58 -5.02
CA THR A 7 9.52 2.16 -4.64
C THR A 7 8.87 1.30 -5.72
N GLY A 8 8.29 1.94 -6.74
CA GLY A 8 7.50 1.27 -7.76
C GLY A 8 6.05 1.05 -7.32
N ILE A 9 5.62 -0.20 -7.22
CA ILE A 9 4.20 -0.54 -7.05
C ILE A 9 3.77 -0.38 -5.59
N ALA A 10 2.68 0.36 -5.35
CA ALA A 10 2.10 0.49 -4.01
C ALA A 10 0.57 0.71 -4.05
N HIS A 11 -0.04 0.82 -2.86
CA HIS A 11 -1.42 1.29 -2.72
C HIS A 11 -1.57 2.73 -3.24
N PRO A 12 -2.78 3.18 -3.66
CA PRO A 12 -4.03 2.41 -3.68
C PRO A 12 -4.14 1.38 -4.81
N MET A 13 -5.03 0.41 -4.59
CA MET A 13 -5.44 -0.59 -5.57
C MET A 13 -6.95 -0.52 -5.76
N VAL A 14 -7.40 -0.60 -7.01
CA VAL A 14 -8.82 -0.61 -7.37
C VAL A 14 -9.13 -1.95 -8.02
N PHE A 15 -10.19 -2.59 -7.56
CA PHE A 15 -10.66 -3.89 -8.04
C PHE A 15 -12.07 -3.73 -8.61
N SER A 16 -12.35 -4.36 -9.75
CA SER A 16 -13.71 -4.53 -10.23
C SER A 16 -14.48 -5.48 -9.30
N ALA A 17 -15.81 -5.41 -9.33
CA ALA A 17 -16.66 -6.31 -8.53
C ALA A 17 -16.39 -7.79 -8.85
N ASP A 18 -16.03 -8.12 -10.10
CA ASP A 18 -15.71 -9.49 -10.52
C ASP A 18 -14.52 -10.09 -9.77
N ALA A 19 -13.59 -9.26 -9.29
CA ALA A 19 -12.43 -9.71 -8.52
C ALA A 19 -12.76 -10.02 -7.04
N PHE A 20 -13.98 -9.73 -6.56
CA PHE A 20 -14.31 -9.89 -5.14
C PHE A 20 -14.30 -11.35 -4.68
N GLY A 21 -14.67 -12.29 -5.55
CA GLY A 21 -14.60 -13.72 -5.24
C GLY A 21 -13.15 -14.17 -4.98
N ASP A 22 -12.21 -13.73 -5.82
CA ASP A 22 -10.78 -14.03 -5.67
C ASP A 22 -10.25 -13.40 -4.38
N LEU A 23 -10.60 -12.14 -4.08
CA LEU A 23 -10.22 -11.44 -2.85
C LEU A 23 -10.76 -12.16 -1.60
N ALA A 24 -12.02 -12.61 -1.61
CA ALA A 24 -12.63 -13.31 -0.47
C ALA A 24 -11.98 -14.69 -0.22
N SER A 25 -11.43 -15.32 -1.27
CA SER A 25 -10.69 -16.58 -1.15
C SER A 25 -9.25 -16.42 -0.65
N ALA A 26 -8.75 -15.18 -0.64
CA ALA A 26 -7.38 -14.86 -0.30
C ALA A 26 -7.11 -15.11 1.19
N ARG A 27 -6.01 -15.78 1.51
CA ARG A 27 -5.65 -16.09 2.90
C ARG A 27 -4.78 -14.98 3.47
N GLY A 28 -5.43 -13.98 4.05
CA GLY A 28 -4.82 -12.83 4.69
C GLY A 28 -4.48 -11.70 3.71
N ASP A 29 -4.45 -10.47 4.22
CA ASP A 29 -4.47 -9.27 3.37
C ASP A 29 -3.23 -9.12 2.49
N LYS A 30 -2.07 -9.59 2.96
CA LYS A 30 -0.82 -9.57 2.17
C LYS A 30 -0.85 -10.51 0.96
N SER A 31 -1.81 -11.44 0.88
CA SER A 31 -1.93 -12.37 -0.25
C SER A 31 -2.43 -11.69 -1.53
N VAL A 32 -3.01 -10.48 -1.43
CA VAL A 32 -3.43 -9.67 -2.58
C VAL A 32 -2.27 -9.38 -3.55
N TRP A 33 -1.05 -9.19 -3.02
CA TRP A 33 0.14 -8.95 -3.83
C TRP A 33 0.49 -10.14 -4.71
N ARG A 34 0.30 -11.36 -4.18
CA ARG A 34 0.53 -12.59 -4.95
C ARG A 34 -0.51 -12.73 -6.06
N MET A 35 -1.78 -12.43 -5.77
CA MET A 35 -2.87 -12.47 -6.74
C MET A 35 -2.57 -11.52 -7.92
N LEU A 36 -2.15 -10.29 -7.64
CA LEU A 36 -1.88 -9.29 -8.67
C LEU A 36 -0.68 -9.64 -9.56
N ARG A 37 0.39 -10.24 -9.00
CA ARG A 37 1.56 -10.67 -9.79
C ARG A 37 1.25 -11.80 -10.78
N GLN A 38 0.14 -12.51 -10.61
CA GLN A 38 -0.28 -13.63 -11.47
C GLN A 38 -1.28 -13.20 -12.57
N ARG A 39 -1.80 -11.98 -12.48
CA ARG A 39 -2.75 -11.39 -13.44
C ARG A 39 -1.99 -10.71 -14.58
N HIS A 40 -2.51 -10.81 -15.80
CA HIS A 40 -1.93 -10.20 -17.00
C HIS A 40 -2.67 -8.93 -17.45
N ASP A 41 -3.81 -8.66 -16.84
CA ASP A 41 -4.76 -7.57 -17.12
C ASP A 41 -4.64 -6.40 -16.13
N VAL A 42 -3.58 -6.37 -15.31
CA VAL A 42 -3.35 -5.29 -14.35
C VAL A 42 -2.88 -4.04 -15.08
N VAL A 43 -3.66 -2.95 -14.95
CA VAL A 43 -3.27 -1.63 -15.45
C VAL A 43 -2.46 -0.88 -14.39
N HIS A 44 -1.31 -0.34 -14.78
CA HIS A 44 -0.46 0.51 -13.93
C HIS A 44 -0.80 1.99 -14.12
N VAL A 45 -0.92 2.73 -13.02
CA VAL A 45 -1.25 4.15 -13.02
C VAL A 45 -0.16 4.91 -12.27
N ALA A 46 0.57 5.78 -12.99
CA ALA A 46 1.61 6.60 -12.38
C ALA A 46 1.00 7.58 -11.36
N GLN A 47 1.62 7.68 -10.19
CA GLN A 47 1.25 8.62 -9.14
C GLN A 47 2.39 9.62 -8.92
N PRO A 48 2.09 10.92 -8.77
CA PRO A 48 3.10 11.91 -8.44
C PRO A 48 3.53 11.80 -6.96
N GLY A 49 4.82 11.95 -6.71
CA GLY A 49 5.39 11.98 -5.35
C GLY A 49 5.89 10.62 -4.85
N PRO A 50 6.37 10.56 -3.60
CA PRO A 50 6.87 9.33 -3.01
C PRO A 50 5.73 8.38 -2.63
N THR A 51 6.09 7.13 -2.44
CA THR A 51 5.18 6.11 -1.94
C THR A 51 4.71 6.44 -0.52
N PRO A 52 3.40 6.33 -0.20
CA PRO A 52 2.94 6.42 1.17
C PRO A 52 3.63 5.37 2.06
N PRO A 53 4.30 5.74 3.16
CA PRO A 53 5.01 4.79 4.00
C PRO A 53 4.03 3.91 4.78
N ASP A 54 4.38 2.64 4.94
CA ASP A 54 3.75 1.75 5.92
C ASP A 54 4.20 2.15 7.33
N VAL A 55 3.34 1.93 8.33
CA VAL A 55 3.65 2.15 9.75
C VAL A 55 3.60 0.80 10.46
N ASP A 56 4.73 0.11 10.49
CA ASP A 56 4.88 -1.21 11.12
C ASP A 56 5.49 -1.11 12.53
N THR A 57 6.20 -0.01 12.81
CA THR A 57 6.92 0.24 14.05
C THR A 57 6.63 1.64 14.62
N TRP A 58 7.02 1.85 15.88
CA TRP A 58 6.97 3.19 16.50
C TRP A 58 7.90 4.19 15.81
N ASP A 59 9.02 3.74 15.28
CA ASP A 59 9.94 4.59 14.53
C ASP A 59 9.30 5.05 13.21
N ASP A 60 8.56 4.16 12.52
CA ASP A 60 7.80 4.54 11.31
C ASP A 60 6.73 5.58 11.62
N TYR A 61 6.02 5.41 12.75
CA TYR A 61 5.03 6.38 13.20
C TYR A 61 5.67 7.73 13.54
N ALA A 62 6.79 7.74 14.27
CA ALA A 62 7.51 8.96 14.62
C ALA A 62 8.03 9.69 13.37
N ALA A 63 8.57 8.96 12.40
CA ALA A 63 9.00 9.50 11.12
C ALA A 63 7.84 10.11 10.33
N LEU A 64 6.69 9.43 10.27
CA LEU A 64 5.48 9.95 9.64
C LEU A 64 4.99 11.24 10.32
N CYS A 65 4.95 11.28 11.65
CA CYS A 65 4.56 12.49 12.38
C CYS A 65 5.51 13.65 12.09
N ALA A 66 6.83 13.44 12.16
CA ALA A 66 7.82 14.47 11.87
C ALA A 66 7.68 15.03 10.44
N ALA A 67 7.45 14.15 9.45
CA ALA A 67 7.24 14.55 8.06
C ALA A 67 5.99 15.43 7.86
N HIS A 68 5.00 15.32 8.74
CA HIS A 68 3.76 16.10 8.70
C HIS A 68 3.66 17.20 9.77
N GLY A 69 4.76 17.51 10.47
CA GLY A 69 4.81 18.58 11.47
C GLY A 69 4.10 18.26 12.80
N PHE A 70 3.92 16.98 13.10
CA PHE A 70 3.38 16.49 14.37
C PHE A 70 4.50 16.01 15.30
N THR A 71 4.34 16.23 16.61
CA THR A 71 5.21 15.65 17.65
C THR A 71 4.40 14.61 18.42
N PRO A 72 4.65 13.31 18.21
CA PRO A 72 3.90 12.28 18.91
C PRO A 72 4.38 12.14 20.36
N ASP A 73 3.45 11.90 21.27
CA ASP A 73 3.79 11.41 22.61
C ASP A 73 4.01 9.89 22.51
N LEU A 74 5.25 9.46 22.69
CA LEU A 74 5.67 8.06 22.58
C LEU A 74 5.87 7.41 23.95
N THR A 75 5.33 8.01 25.01
CA THR A 75 5.36 7.43 26.35
C THR A 75 4.51 6.15 26.36
N PRO A 76 5.07 4.99 26.80
CA PRO A 76 4.37 3.71 26.78
C PRO A 76 3.21 3.60 27.77
#